data_AF-A0AAW0DA19-F1
#
_entry.id   AF-A0AAW0DA19-F1
#
_cell.length_a   1.000
_cell.length_b   1.000
_cell.length_c   1.000
_cell.angle_alpha   90.00
_cell.angle_beta   90.00
_cell.angle_gamma   90.00
#
_symmetry.space_group_name_H-M   'P 1'
#
loop_
_entity.id
_entity.type
_entity.pdbx_description
1 polymer ?
#
loop_
_entity_poly.entity_id
_entity_poly.type
_entity_poly.pdbx_seq_one_letter_code
_entity_poly.pdbx_strand_id
1 'polypeptide(L)'
;MSTLGDCPKPYITADPDISGKGVRIAVYLQTLLSYAPAFLFTYDGKLDYEEERGLFKIYTPLLISSTGLLVTTAIQQATVGLGNYHILLVLNLVWMMNASALVLCVVPTMEVLERPAVLDVSNTKSQAPLRRLLLWWPRRHRQLVATILISITLTGMSVLGLWHWIVLNILGSDHKLLLRQCLSEISTTYLFIAFPITNSRIRILSLIFYSVMVIPILNVVVMALVLNTINLFLISPVRNIRHVHRDSLGIFRLISSLSNWLSTLATMLAIVVFGHYWNSLRLRLKCVLAVLLPLIIVVHTIIDTELTIVRNDGLVGDGESRWMFGQVLALTLVSLSVKEVISMFLNQTIKGKYVRRWFLDVIHLRWLLRGLLLPSSQNWVELHTQIRRAITRSREACAVLRLEVDRTDNVLLPCVATSAIFSVGSLLLLADQILRITDETLTFQAHGGSTHPPMIHLATPNIGVTPLVPRLGLNAHFPTRRVRRMAAQLDEAQIKLKLQQLAQEITAAWDSVLIAHSVRFRDITDESQYDVVSMHLQHLLNILNTALMTAKSLSTADACLPHVVNVGQGNVGHQCNFGFHDTIGKMSTNVVRNLEFQAQLERDVEG
;
A
#
# COMPACT_ATOMS: atom_id res chain seq x y z
N MET A 1 -42.43 26.93 -41.20
CA MET A 1 -41.20 27.04 -42.01
C MET A 1 -40.02 26.89 -41.07
N SER A 2 -39.53 25.67 -40.88
CA SER A 2 -38.23 25.41 -40.27
C SER A 2 -37.16 25.91 -41.24
N THR A 3 -36.41 26.92 -40.82
CA THR A 3 -35.24 27.44 -41.53
C THR A 3 -34.30 26.28 -41.89
N LEU A 4 -33.88 26.20 -43.15
CA LEU A 4 -33.08 25.13 -43.76
C LEU A 4 -31.63 25.11 -43.22
N GLY A 5 -31.46 25.15 -41.90
CA GLY A 5 -30.16 25.28 -41.24
C GLY A 5 -30.15 24.97 -39.74
N ASP A 6 -31.30 24.77 -39.08
CA ASP A 6 -31.30 24.46 -37.65
C ASP A 6 -31.16 22.94 -37.41
N CYS A 7 -30.10 22.56 -36.71
CA CYS A 7 -29.86 21.18 -36.30
C CYS A 7 -30.95 20.70 -35.33
N PRO A 8 -31.65 19.59 -35.62
CA PRO A 8 -32.68 19.07 -34.72
C PRO A 8 -32.03 18.59 -33.41
N LYS A 9 -32.54 19.08 -32.27
CA LYS A 9 -32.08 18.70 -30.93
C LYS A 9 -32.99 17.62 -30.33
N PRO A 10 -32.47 16.64 -29.56
CA PRO A 10 -31.04 16.33 -29.34
C PRO A 10 -30.42 15.60 -30.54
N TYR A 11 -29.17 15.91 -30.87
CA TYR A 11 -28.46 15.29 -32.01
C TYR A 11 -27.45 14.21 -31.59
N ILE A 12 -26.93 14.29 -30.36
CA ILE A 12 -25.94 13.34 -29.85
C ILE A 12 -26.65 12.34 -28.92
N THR A 13 -26.66 11.07 -29.32
CA THR A 13 -27.13 9.98 -28.45
C THR A 13 -26.23 9.88 -27.23
N ALA A 14 -26.81 9.98 -26.03
CA ALA A 14 -26.07 9.84 -24.79
C ALA A 14 -25.50 8.42 -24.63
N ASP A 15 -24.32 8.33 -24.03
CA ASP A 15 -23.63 7.07 -23.78
C ASP A 15 -23.16 6.99 -22.32
N PRO A 16 -24.05 6.59 -21.40
CA PRO A 16 -23.74 6.57 -19.97
C PRO A 16 -22.60 5.62 -19.59
N ASP A 17 -22.27 4.61 -20.41
CA ASP A 17 -21.25 3.60 -20.11
C ASP A 17 -19.82 4.07 -20.43
N ILE A 18 -19.66 5.03 -21.35
CA ILE A 18 -18.36 5.59 -21.72
C ILE A 18 -18.14 6.99 -21.13
N SER A 19 -19.09 7.90 -21.32
CA SER A 19 -18.95 9.33 -20.99
C SER A 19 -19.85 9.79 -19.84
N GLY A 20 -20.64 8.86 -19.31
CA GLY A 20 -21.60 9.15 -18.25
C GLY A 20 -20.96 9.62 -16.95
N LYS A 21 -21.77 10.32 -16.15
CA LYS A 21 -21.32 11.02 -14.93
C LYS A 21 -20.58 10.10 -13.95
N GLY A 22 -21.04 8.86 -13.79
CA GLY A 22 -20.39 7.88 -12.92
C GLY A 22 -18.97 7.52 -13.35
N VAL A 23 -18.72 7.33 -14.66
CA VAL A 23 -17.38 7.06 -15.21
C VAL A 23 -16.47 8.27 -14.97
N ARG A 24 -16.95 9.49 -15.24
CA ARG A 24 -16.16 10.71 -15.03
C ARG A 24 -15.75 10.89 -13.57
N ILE A 25 -16.71 10.79 -12.65
CA ILE A 25 -16.45 10.89 -11.20
C ILE A 25 -15.46 9.82 -10.76
N ALA A 26 -15.60 8.59 -11.25
CA ALA A 26 -14.67 7.51 -10.94
C ALA A 26 -13.24 7.83 -11.40
N VAL A 27 -13.08 8.28 -12.64
CA VAL A 27 -11.79 8.69 -13.19
C VAL A 27 -11.20 9.85 -12.39
N TYR A 28 -11.99 10.91 -12.11
CA TYR A 28 -11.52 12.07 -11.34
C TYR A 28 -11.04 11.66 -9.96
N LEU A 29 -11.82 10.83 -9.26
CA LEU A 29 -11.49 10.38 -7.92
C LEU A 29 -10.25 9.48 -7.91
N GLN A 30 -10.13 8.52 -8.84
CA GLN A 30 -8.94 7.68 -8.96
C GLN A 30 -7.69 8.50 -9.28
N THR A 31 -7.77 9.43 -10.24
CA THR A 31 -6.65 10.27 -10.64
C THR A 31 -6.22 11.19 -9.49
N LEU A 32 -7.15 11.89 -8.83
CA LEU A 32 -6.83 12.78 -7.71
C LEU A 32 -6.28 12.02 -6.49
N LEU A 33 -6.88 10.88 -6.13
CA LEU A 33 -6.41 10.05 -5.01
C LEU A 33 -5.00 9.50 -5.24
N SER A 34 -4.59 9.27 -6.50
CA SER A 34 -3.24 8.77 -6.81
C SER A 34 -2.13 9.76 -6.45
N TYR A 35 -2.43 11.07 -6.40
CA TYR A 35 -1.45 12.11 -6.07
C TYR A 35 -1.15 12.23 -4.57
N ALA A 36 -2.08 11.87 -3.69
CA ALA A 36 -1.85 11.95 -2.25
C ALA A 36 -0.67 11.07 -1.78
N PRO A 37 -0.59 9.78 -2.17
CA PRO A 37 0.59 8.94 -2.00
C PRO A 37 1.87 9.53 -2.57
N ALA A 38 1.80 10.00 -3.82
CA ALA A 38 2.94 10.55 -4.52
C ALA A 38 3.51 11.75 -3.79
N PHE A 39 2.65 12.66 -3.31
CA PHE A 39 3.06 13.82 -2.53
C PHE A 39 3.71 13.42 -1.21
N LEU A 40 3.13 12.45 -0.48
CA LEU A 40 3.67 11.97 0.79
C LEU A 40 5.06 11.34 0.64
N PHE A 41 5.24 10.49 -0.36
CA PHE A 41 6.51 9.79 -0.60
C PHE A 41 7.59 10.66 -1.24
N THR A 42 7.20 11.72 -1.95
CA THR A 42 8.18 12.64 -2.55
C THR A 42 8.58 13.78 -1.61
N TYR A 43 7.94 13.88 -0.44
CA TYR A 43 8.11 15.01 0.48
C TYR A 43 9.52 15.09 1.09
N ASP A 44 10.13 13.96 1.41
CA ASP A 44 11.47 13.92 2.00
C ASP A 44 12.59 14.12 0.95
N GLY A 45 12.23 14.07 -0.34
CA GLY A 45 13.09 14.20 -1.50
C GLY A 45 13.76 12.89 -1.94
N LYS A 46 13.36 11.73 -1.41
CA LYS A 46 13.89 10.42 -1.77
C LYS A 46 12.73 9.45 -1.92
N LEU A 47 12.73 8.65 -2.98
CA LEU A 47 11.74 7.59 -3.15
C LEU A 47 12.38 6.26 -2.77
N ASP A 48 11.99 5.69 -1.63
CA ASP A 48 12.51 4.38 -1.22
C ASP A 48 11.88 3.23 -2.05
N TYR A 49 12.41 2.01 -1.90
CA TYR A 49 11.92 0.86 -2.67
C TYR A 49 10.47 0.45 -2.32
N GLU A 50 10.07 0.60 -1.05
CA GLU A 50 8.73 0.22 -0.60
C GLU A 50 7.69 1.29 -0.95
N GLU A 51 8.06 2.56 -0.95
CA GLU A 51 7.30 3.71 -1.43
C GLU A 51 7.08 3.61 -2.94
N GLU A 52 8.13 3.32 -3.71
CA GLU A 52 8.01 3.08 -5.15
C GLU A 52 7.07 1.90 -5.44
N ARG A 53 7.20 0.81 -4.67
CA ARG A 53 6.30 -0.35 -4.76
C ARG A 53 4.86 0.04 -4.38
N GLY A 54 4.69 0.91 -3.40
CA GLY A 54 3.41 1.49 -3.01
C GLY A 54 2.77 2.28 -4.15
N LEU A 55 3.51 3.21 -4.76
CA LEU A 55 3.04 3.97 -5.92
C LEU A 55 2.64 3.05 -7.07
N PHE A 56 3.46 2.06 -7.39
CA PHE A 56 3.12 1.11 -8.45
C PHE A 56 1.78 0.40 -8.20
N LYS A 57 1.51 -0.01 -6.95
CA LYS A 57 0.22 -0.63 -6.59
C LYS A 57 -0.97 0.32 -6.76
N ILE A 58 -0.79 1.61 -6.51
CA ILE A 58 -1.86 2.63 -6.64
C ILE A 58 -2.13 2.97 -8.10
N TYR A 59 -1.09 3.10 -8.92
CA TYR A 59 -1.22 3.45 -10.34
C TYR A 59 -1.61 2.26 -11.23
N THR A 60 -1.38 1.01 -10.81
CA THR A 60 -1.75 -0.16 -11.61
C THR A 60 -3.25 -0.24 -11.90
N PRO A 61 -4.17 -0.12 -10.91
CA PRO A 61 -5.61 -0.04 -11.17
C PRO A 61 -6.00 1.12 -12.10
N LEU A 62 -5.31 2.26 -11.98
CA LEU A 62 -5.55 3.43 -12.83
C LEU A 62 -5.18 3.14 -14.30
N LEU A 63 -4.02 2.54 -14.54
CA LEU A 63 -3.56 2.17 -15.88
C LEU A 63 -4.43 1.07 -16.50
N ILE A 64 -4.87 0.10 -15.69
CA ILE A 64 -5.83 -0.93 -16.12
C ILE A 64 -7.17 -0.27 -16.50
N SER A 65 -7.68 0.65 -15.69
CA SER A 65 -8.93 1.38 -15.98
C SER A 65 -8.79 2.21 -17.25
N SER A 66 -7.66 2.89 -17.43
CA SER A 66 -7.36 3.65 -18.64
C SER A 66 -7.27 2.78 -19.88
N THR A 67 -6.65 1.59 -19.79
CA THR A 67 -6.58 0.63 -20.88
C THR A 67 -7.96 0.07 -21.20
N GLY A 68 -8.74 -0.28 -20.17
CA GLY A 68 -10.12 -0.73 -20.31
C GLY A 68 -11.00 0.29 -21.01
N LEU A 69 -10.88 1.57 -20.66
CA LEU A 69 -11.62 2.66 -21.31
C LEU A 69 -11.24 2.82 -22.80
N LEU A 70 -9.95 2.68 -23.14
CA LEU A 70 -9.51 2.70 -24.55
C LEU A 70 -10.04 1.50 -25.34
N VAL A 71 -9.95 0.29 -24.79
CA VAL A 71 -10.39 -0.94 -25.47
C VAL A 71 -11.90 -0.92 -25.67
N THR A 72 -12.67 -0.54 -24.65
CA THR A 72 -14.13 -0.42 -24.75
C THR A 72 -14.53 0.64 -25.76
N THR A 73 -13.86 1.79 -25.77
CA THR A 73 -14.07 2.85 -26.79
C THR A 73 -13.79 2.35 -28.20
N ALA A 74 -12.68 1.62 -28.40
CA ALA A 74 -12.34 1.06 -29.71
C ALA A 74 -13.38 0.03 -30.19
N ILE A 75 -13.81 -0.88 -29.30
CA ILE A 75 -14.84 -1.88 -29.61
C ILE A 75 -16.17 -1.20 -29.92
N GLN A 76 -16.59 -0.23 -29.12
CA GLN A 76 -17.85 0.47 -29.32
C GLN A 76 -17.85 1.30 -30.61
N GLN A 77 -16.73 1.97 -30.89
CA GLN A 77 -16.53 2.67 -32.15
C GLN A 77 -16.61 1.73 -33.36
N ALA A 78 -16.08 0.50 -33.25
CA ALA A 78 -16.10 -0.48 -34.32
C ALA A 78 -17.48 -1.15 -34.52
N THR A 79 -18.30 -1.25 -33.47
CA THR A 79 -19.55 -2.02 -33.48
C THR A 79 -20.78 -1.15 -33.69
N VAL A 80 -20.98 -0.14 -32.84
CA VAL A 80 -22.16 0.73 -32.82
C VAL A 80 -21.83 2.09 -33.45
N GLY A 81 -20.55 2.47 -33.45
CA GLY A 81 -20.11 3.83 -33.72
C GLY A 81 -20.24 4.68 -32.46
N LEU A 82 -19.23 5.51 -32.20
CA LEU A 82 -19.21 6.44 -31.09
C LEU A 82 -19.23 7.88 -31.63
N GLY A 83 -20.05 8.73 -31.02
CA GLY A 83 -20.12 10.14 -31.41
C GLY A 83 -18.79 10.86 -31.17
N ASN A 84 -18.46 11.83 -32.03
CA ASN A 84 -17.23 12.63 -31.91
C ASN A 84 -17.08 13.29 -30.54
N TYR A 85 -18.19 13.72 -29.94
CA TYR A 85 -18.24 14.26 -28.58
C TYR A 85 -17.74 13.25 -27.53
N HIS A 86 -18.24 12.01 -27.56
CA HIS A 86 -17.85 10.97 -26.61
C HIS A 86 -16.39 10.55 -26.78
N ILE A 87 -15.88 10.51 -28.02
CA ILE A 87 -14.46 10.25 -28.29
C ILE A 87 -13.57 11.34 -27.67
N LEU A 88 -13.93 12.62 -27.81
CA LEU A 88 -13.19 13.73 -27.20
C LEU A 88 -13.19 13.65 -25.67
N LEU A 89 -14.32 13.27 -25.06
CA LEU A 89 -14.39 13.04 -23.62
C LEU A 89 -13.48 11.89 -23.19
N VAL A 90 -13.52 10.76 -23.89
CA VAL A 90 -12.62 9.63 -23.60
C VAL A 90 -11.16 10.04 -23.71
N LEU A 91 -10.77 10.78 -24.76
CA LEU A 91 -9.41 11.26 -24.92
C LEU A 91 -8.97 12.11 -23.74
N ASN A 92 -9.82 13.03 -23.25
CA ASN A 92 -9.53 13.82 -22.06
C ASN A 92 -9.41 12.95 -20.79
N LEU A 93 -10.34 12.01 -20.57
CA LEU A 93 -10.32 11.09 -19.43
C LEU A 93 -9.05 10.23 -19.40
N VAL A 94 -8.70 9.64 -20.54
CA VAL A 94 -7.49 8.82 -20.71
C VAL A 94 -6.22 9.67 -20.55
N TRP A 95 -6.22 10.90 -21.05
CA TRP A 95 -5.11 11.83 -20.84
C TRP A 95 -4.89 12.12 -19.36
N MET A 96 -5.94 12.40 -18.59
CA MET A 96 -5.85 12.63 -17.13
C MET A 96 -5.26 11.44 -16.38
N MET A 97 -5.74 10.23 -16.68
CA MET A 97 -5.23 9.01 -16.06
C MET A 97 -3.74 8.81 -16.37
N ASN A 98 -3.35 8.96 -17.64
CA ASN A 98 -1.94 8.84 -18.03
C ASN A 98 -1.06 9.95 -17.45
N ALA A 99 -1.54 11.19 -17.41
CA ALA A 99 -0.81 12.33 -16.86
C ALA A 99 -0.46 12.12 -15.38
N SER A 100 -1.35 11.51 -14.60
CA SER A 100 -1.04 11.14 -13.23
C SER A 100 -0.06 9.98 -13.12
N ALA A 101 -0.13 8.99 -14.00
CA ALA A 101 0.81 7.88 -14.03
C ALA A 101 2.24 8.31 -14.43
N LEU A 102 2.40 9.44 -15.14
CA LEU A 102 3.72 10.02 -15.46
C LEU A 102 4.55 10.33 -14.23
N VAL A 103 3.96 10.48 -13.04
CA VAL A 103 4.70 10.64 -11.78
C VAL A 103 5.66 9.47 -11.54
N LEU A 104 5.28 8.24 -11.92
CA LEU A 104 6.14 7.06 -11.84
C LEU A 104 7.36 7.15 -12.76
N CYS A 105 7.28 7.93 -13.83
CA CYS A 105 8.38 8.17 -14.74
C CYS A 105 9.21 9.38 -14.30
N VAL A 106 8.58 10.51 -13.96
CA VAL A 106 9.33 11.75 -13.68
C VAL A 106 10.19 11.63 -12.42
N VAL A 107 9.65 11.09 -11.32
CA VAL A 107 10.33 11.09 -10.02
C VAL A 107 11.66 10.32 -10.05
N PRO A 108 11.73 9.05 -10.53
CA PRO A 108 13.00 8.32 -10.61
C PRO A 108 14.02 9.00 -11.51
N THR A 109 13.55 9.74 -12.51
CA THR A 109 14.42 10.31 -13.55
C THR A 109 15.10 11.57 -13.07
N MET A 110 14.43 12.32 -12.21
CA MET A 110 15.02 13.41 -11.44
C MET A 110 16.10 12.90 -10.49
N GLU A 111 15.89 11.75 -9.83
CA GLU A 111 16.92 11.14 -8.98
C GLU A 111 18.16 10.75 -9.80
N VAL A 112 17.98 10.14 -10.98
CA VAL A 112 19.08 9.74 -11.87
C VAL A 112 19.88 10.96 -12.35
N LEU A 113 19.21 12.06 -12.69
CA LEU A 113 19.86 13.31 -13.13
C LEU A 113 20.68 13.99 -12.03
N GLU A 114 20.34 13.76 -10.76
CA GLU A 114 21.02 14.40 -9.63
C GLU A 114 22.20 13.62 -9.08
N ARG A 115 22.31 12.31 -9.38
CA ARG A 115 23.46 11.53 -8.91
C ARG A 115 24.73 12.18 -9.47
N PRO A 116 25.62 12.72 -8.60
CA PRO A 116 26.86 13.32 -9.07
C PRO A 116 27.57 12.25 -9.87
N ALA A 117 27.99 12.61 -11.08
CA ALA A 117 28.87 11.76 -11.85
C ALA A 117 30.10 11.54 -10.98
N VAL A 118 30.16 10.39 -10.30
CA VAL A 118 31.41 9.87 -9.75
C VAL A 118 32.24 9.60 -10.99
N LEU A 119 32.92 10.64 -11.43
CA LEU A 119 33.89 10.64 -12.50
C LEU A 119 34.96 9.69 -12.01
N ASP A 120 34.86 8.45 -12.44
CA ASP A 120 36.02 7.58 -12.47
C ASP A 120 37.00 8.28 -13.43
N VAL A 121 38.02 8.94 -12.86
CA VAL A 121 38.98 9.80 -13.55
C VAL A 121 39.94 8.97 -14.44
N SER A 122 39.62 7.70 -14.72
CA SER A 122 40.37 6.84 -15.63
C SER A 122 40.06 7.15 -17.11
N ASN A 123 40.53 8.32 -17.54
CA ASN A 123 41.14 8.63 -18.84
C ASN A 123 40.43 8.31 -20.19
N THR A 124 39.14 7.98 -20.23
CA THR A 124 38.43 7.76 -21.52
C THR A 124 37.72 9.03 -21.99
N LYS A 125 38.39 9.77 -22.88
CA LYS A 125 37.88 11.00 -23.50
C LYS A 125 36.67 10.72 -24.43
N SER A 126 35.58 11.47 -24.22
CA SER A 126 34.68 12.03 -25.26
C SER A 126 33.32 11.38 -25.60
N GLN A 127 32.88 10.22 -25.09
CA GLN A 127 31.55 9.65 -25.46
C GLN A 127 30.53 9.45 -24.33
N ALA A 128 30.76 10.03 -23.15
CA ALA A 128 29.95 9.72 -21.95
C ALA A 128 28.54 10.38 -21.83
N PRO A 129 28.14 11.49 -22.49
CA PRO A 129 26.85 12.13 -22.19
C PRO A 129 25.66 11.45 -22.89
N LEU A 130 25.80 11.11 -24.19
CA LEU A 130 24.70 10.45 -24.93
C LEU A 130 24.46 9.02 -24.42
N ARG A 131 25.53 8.31 -24.04
CA ARG A 131 25.43 6.97 -23.46
C ARG A 131 24.73 6.99 -22.10
N ARG A 132 24.88 8.07 -21.31
CA ARG A 132 24.14 8.28 -20.05
C ARG A 132 22.65 8.55 -20.27
N LEU A 133 22.31 9.28 -21.34
CA LEU A 133 20.93 9.54 -21.71
C LEU A 133 20.23 8.28 -22.26
N LEU A 134 20.97 7.43 -23.00
CA LEU A 134 20.48 6.15 -23.50
C LEU A 134 20.48 5.03 -22.44
N LEU A 135 21.37 5.05 -21.44
CA LEU A 135 21.34 4.16 -20.26
C LEU A 135 20.42 4.66 -19.13
N TRP A 136 19.45 5.51 -19.46
CA TRP A 136 18.32 5.87 -18.59
C TRP A 136 17.35 4.69 -18.35
N TRP A 137 17.73 3.49 -18.81
CA TRP A 137 16.93 2.29 -18.68
C TRP A 137 16.57 2.02 -17.21
N PRO A 138 15.29 1.74 -16.91
CA PRO A 138 14.87 1.45 -15.55
C PRO A 138 15.69 0.27 -15.02
N ARG A 139 16.55 0.52 -14.02
CA ARG A 139 17.38 -0.52 -13.41
C ARG A 139 16.54 -1.60 -12.71
N ARG A 140 15.27 -1.29 -12.43
CA ARG A 140 14.33 -2.17 -11.76
C ARG A 140 13.28 -2.66 -12.76
N HIS A 141 13.12 -3.98 -12.89
CA HIS A 141 12.13 -4.59 -13.78
C HIS A 141 10.70 -4.05 -13.57
N ARG A 142 10.33 -3.64 -12.36
CA ARG A 142 9.00 -3.07 -12.08
C ARG A 142 8.78 -1.68 -12.70
N GLN A 143 9.77 -0.80 -12.61
CA GLN A 143 9.71 0.51 -13.26
C GLN A 143 9.63 0.37 -14.78
N LEU A 144 10.33 -0.63 -15.34
CA LEU A 144 10.22 -0.98 -16.75
C LEU A 144 8.79 -1.36 -17.11
N VAL A 145 8.17 -2.28 -16.36
CA VAL A 145 6.78 -2.69 -16.60
C VAL A 145 5.83 -1.50 -16.51
N ALA A 146 5.98 -0.64 -15.50
CA ALA A 146 5.18 0.58 -15.35
C ALA A 146 5.33 1.50 -16.57
N THR A 147 6.57 1.77 -16.96
CA THR A 147 6.91 2.65 -18.09
C THR A 147 6.37 2.09 -19.40
N ILE A 148 6.49 0.79 -19.63
CA ILE A 148 5.92 0.11 -20.80
C ILE A 148 4.40 0.22 -20.78
N LEU A 149 3.74 0.00 -19.65
CA LEU A 149 2.29 0.09 -19.54
C LEU A 149 1.77 1.52 -19.79
N ILE A 150 2.43 2.53 -19.21
CA ILE A 150 2.14 3.95 -19.46
C ILE A 150 2.34 4.26 -20.94
N SER A 151 3.46 3.83 -21.52
CA SER A 151 3.79 4.01 -22.93
C SER A 151 2.73 3.39 -23.84
N ILE A 152 2.31 2.15 -23.59
CA ILE A 152 1.30 1.45 -24.39
C ILE A 152 -0.04 2.20 -24.30
N THR A 153 -0.42 2.65 -23.11
CA THR A 153 -1.69 3.37 -22.91
C THR A 153 -1.67 4.73 -23.61
N LEU A 154 -0.56 5.48 -23.50
CA LEU A 154 -0.35 6.73 -24.25
C LEU A 154 -0.35 6.51 -25.76
N THR A 155 0.27 5.44 -26.25
CA THR A 155 0.24 5.07 -27.67
C THR A 155 -1.19 4.75 -28.10
N GLY A 156 -1.94 3.94 -27.36
CA GLY A 156 -3.33 3.60 -27.68
C GLY A 156 -4.24 4.83 -27.72
N MET A 157 -4.11 5.72 -26.74
CA MET A 157 -4.78 7.01 -26.74
C MET A 157 -4.40 7.86 -27.96
N SER A 158 -3.13 7.85 -28.35
CA SER A 158 -2.64 8.63 -29.48
C SER A 158 -3.08 8.07 -30.82
N VAL A 159 -3.20 6.75 -30.96
CA VAL A 159 -3.82 6.12 -32.13
C VAL A 159 -5.28 6.54 -32.24
N LEU A 160 -6.03 6.47 -31.13
CA LEU A 160 -7.44 6.91 -31.10
C LEU A 160 -7.57 8.40 -31.45
N GLY A 161 -6.71 9.24 -30.89
CA GLY A 161 -6.66 10.67 -31.16
C GLY A 161 -6.33 10.98 -32.62
N LEU A 162 -5.27 10.38 -33.18
CA LEU A 162 -4.90 10.52 -34.59
C LEU A 162 -6.05 10.13 -35.50
N TRP A 163 -6.64 8.95 -35.27
CA TRP A 163 -7.75 8.47 -36.06
C TRP A 163 -8.93 9.47 -36.02
N HIS A 164 -9.33 9.91 -34.82
CA HIS A 164 -10.41 10.88 -34.65
C HIS A 164 -10.14 12.20 -35.39
N TRP A 165 -8.95 12.77 -35.23
CA TRP A 165 -8.60 14.05 -35.84
C TRP A 165 -8.38 13.96 -37.36
N ILE A 166 -7.91 12.81 -37.88
CA ILE A 166 -7.83 12.55 -39.32
C ILE A 166 -9.24 12.50 -39.92
N VAL A 167 -10.17 11.77 -39.29
CA VAL A 167 -11.57 11.71 -39.72
C VAL A 167 -12.19 13.09 -39.72
N LEU A 168 -12.04 13.87 -38.64
CA LEU A 168 -12.51 15.26 -38.60
C LEU A 168 -11.83 16.18 -39.61
N ASN A 169 -10.58 15.91 -39.99
CA ASN A 169 -9.89 16.69 -41.03
C ASN A 169 -10.49 16.44 -42.42
N ILE A 170 -10.73 15.17 -42.75
CA ILE A 170 -11.37 14.75 -44.01
C ILE A 170 -12.81 15.28 -44.06
N LEU A 171 -13.60 15.01 -43.01
CA LEU A 171 -15.00 15.43 -42.94
C LEU A 171 -15.16 16.94 -42.91
N GLY A 172 -14.26 17.65 -42.21
CA GLY A 172 -14.32 19.10 -42.13
C GLY A 172 -13.99 19.82 -43.45
N SER A 173 -13.56 19.09 -44.48
CA SER A 173 -13.36 19.64 -45.82
C SER A 173 -14.66 19.62 -46.66
N ASP A 174 -15.67 18.82 -46.28
CA ASP A 174 -16.97 18.78 -46.95
C ASP A 174 -18.03 19.51 -46.12
N HIS A 175 -18.38 20.73 -46.55
CA HIS A 175 -19.35 21.58 -45.87
C HIS A 175 -20.76 20.96 -45.78
N LYS A 176 -21.15 20.10 -46.72
CA LYS A 176 -22.48 19.46 -46.72
C LYS A 176 -22.56 18.37 -45.67
N LEU A 177 -21.49 17.60 -45.48
CA LEU A 177 -21.46 16.54 -44.47
C LEU A 177 -21.39 17.12 -43.04
N LEU A 178 -20.66 18.23 -42.89
CA LEU A 178 -20.59 19.04 -41.68
C LEU A 178 -21.98 19.46 -41.18
N LEU A 179 -22.81 20.00 -42.08
CA LEU A 179 -24.15 20.46 -41.76
C LEU A 179 -25.08 19.31 -41.38
N ARG A 180 -24.92 18.13 -41.99
CA ARG A 180 -25.70 16.93 -41.65
C ARG A 180 -25.36 16.37 -40.27
N GLN A 181 -24.11 16.51 -39.84
CA GLN A 181 -23.64 15.97 -38.56
C GLN A 181 -23.58 16.99 -37.43
N CYS A 182 -23.99 18.25 -37.67
CA CYS A 182 -24.02 19.30 -36.67
C CYS A 182 -22.67 19.50 -35.94
N LEU A 183 -21.55 19.17 -36.59
CA LEU A 183 -20.22 19.22 -35.97
C LEU A 183 -19.75 20.65 -35.69
N SER A 184 -20.33 21.66 -36.35
CA SER A 184 -20.04 23.07 -36.09
C SER A 184 -20.52 23.53 -34.72
N GLU A 185 -21.55 22.89 -34.16
CA GLU A 185 -22.10 23.20 -32.84
C GLU A 185 -21.27 22.55 -31.73
N ILE A 186 -20.56 21.46 -32.04
CA ILE A 186 -19.74 20.76 -31.05
C ILE A 186 -18.49 21.61 -30.76
N SER A 187 -18.36 22.02 -29.51
CA SER A 187 -17.19 22.75 -29.02
C SER A 187 -16.36 21.90 -28.07
N THR A 188 -15.04 22.03 -28.14
CA THR A 188 -14.11 21.47 -27.15
C THR A 188 -13.46 22.62 -26.40
N THR A 189 -13.10 22.40 -25.13
CA THR A 189 -12.44 23.42 -24.30
C THR A 189 -11.00 23.05 -24.09
N TYR A 190 -10.10 23.99 -24.36
CA TYR A 190 -8.69 23.89 -24.00
C TYR A 190 -8.27 25.20 -23.33
N LEU A 191 -7.62 25.12 -22.16
CA LEU A 191 -7.18 26.32 -21.45
C LEU A 191 -8.35 27.26 -21.13
N PHE A 192 -9.51 26.71 -20.73
CA PHE A 192 -10.78 27.41 -20.50
C PHE A 192 -11.43 28.07 -21.73
N ILE A 193 -10.73 28.12 -22.86
CA ILE A 193 -11.20 28.71 -24.13
C ILE A 193 -11.99 27.67 -24.91
N ALA A 194 -13.20 28.03 -25.34
CA ALA A 194 -14.02 27.21 -26.23
C ALA A 194 -13.50 27.30 -27.66
N PHE A 195 -13.42 26.15 -28.31
CA PHE A 195 -13.10 26.07 -29.71
C PHE A 195 -14.04 25.10 -30.43
N PRO A 196 -14.56 25.47 -31.61
CA PRO A 196 -15.32 24.52 -32.41
C PRO A 196 -14.39 23.41 -32.89
N ILE A 197 -14.85 22.16 -32.86
CA ILE A 197 -14.04 20.99 -33.28
C ILE A 197 -13.62 21.08 -34.76
N THR A 198 -14.31 21.92 -35.53
CA THR A 198 -14.06 22.21 -36.94
C THR A 198 -12.89 23.18 -37.16
N ASN A 199 -12.37 23.83 -36.12
CA ASN A 199 -11.25 24.77 -36.21
C ASN A 199 -9.99 24.07 -36.77
N SER A 200 -9.49 24.54 -37.91
CA SER A 200 -8.33 23.95 -38.59
C SER A 200 -7.05 23.99 -37.75
N ARG A 201 -6.84 25.06 -36.98
CA ARG A 201 -5.62 25.21 -36.16
C ARG A 201 -5.53 24.12 -35.09
N ILE A 202 -6.65 23.79 -34.46
CA ILE A 202 -6.70 22.79 -33.39
C ILE A 202 -6.58 21.38 -33.96
N ARG A 203 -7.20 21.14 -35.12
CA ARG A 203 -7.04 19.86 -35.84
C ARG A 203 -5.57 19.62 -36.15
N ILE A 204 -4.87 20.61 -36.72
CA ILE A 204 -3.43 20.51 -37.03
C ILE A 204 -2.60 20.34 -35.75
N LEU A 205 -2.83 21.15 -34.72
CA LEU A 205 -2.11 21.06 -33.45
C LEU A 205 -2.28 19.67 -32.81
N SER A 206 -3.51 19.15 -32.79
CA SER A 206 -3.83 17.84 -32.22
C SER A 206 -3.20 16.72 -33.04
N LEU A 207 -3.22 16.80 -34.37
CA LEU A 207 -2.56 15.83 -35.24
C LEU A 207 -1.04 15.78 -34.98
N ILE A 208 -0.38 16.93 -34.86
CA ILE A 208 1.06 17.01 -34.54
C ILE A 208 1.31 16.37 -33.16
N PHE A 209 0.51 16.76 -32.16
CA PHE A 209 0.64 16.27 -30.80
C PHE A 209 0.49 14.74 -30.72
N TYR A 210 -0.58 14.18 -31.27
CA TYR A 210 -0.81 12.74 -31.24
C TYR A 210 0.16 11.96 -32.15
N SER A 211 0.71 12.57 -33.21
CA SER A 211 1.78 11.97 -34.04
C SER A 211 3.07 11.75 -33.24
N VAL A 212 3.42 12.69 -32.35
CA VAL A 212 4.58 12.53 -31.47
C VAL A 212 4.31 11.47 -30.40
N MET A 213 3.10 11.44 -29.86
CA MET A 213 2.73 10.56 -28.75
C MET A 213 2.40 9.11 -29.15
N VAL A 214 2.23 8.83 -30.45
CA VAL A 214 1.96 7.48 -30.95
C VAL A 214 3.17 6.55 -30.81
N ILE A 215 4.39 7.08 -30.87
CA ILE A 215 5.60 6.27 -30.83
C ILE A 215 5.84 5.81 -29.39
N PRO A 216 5.77 4.49 -29.10
CA PRO A 216 5.95 3.99 -27.75
C PRO A 216 7.35 4.29 -27.24
N ILE A 217 7.47 4.47 -25.94
CA ILE A 217 8.68 4.87 -25.18
C ILE A 217 9.09 6.31 -25.49
N LEU A 218 9.13 6.71 -26.76
CA LEU A 218 9.39 8.09 -27.15
C LEU A 218 8.37 9.04 -26.53
N ASN A 219 7.09 8.64 -26.50
CA ASN A 219 6.03 9.41 -25.85
C ASN A 219 6.33 9.70 -24.36
N VAL A 220 6.74 8.70 -23.59
CA VAL A 220 7.13 8.87 -22.18
C VAL A 220 8.38 9.72 -22.05
N VAL A 221 9.39 9.52 -22.91
CA VAL A 221 10.63 10.31 -22.89
C VAL A 221 10.34 11.78 -23.18
N VAL A 222 9.54 12.09 -24.20
CA VAL A 222 9.14 13.45 -24.54
C VAL A 222 8.40 14.10 -23.37
N MET A 223 7.44 13.39 -22.76
CA MET A 223 6.70 13.92 -21.62
C MET A 223 7.60 14.16 -20.40
N ALA A 224 8.49 13.22 -20.09
CA ALA A 224 9.45 13.38 -18.99
C ALA A 224 10.39 14.56 -19.25
N LEU A 225 10.88 14.75 -20.49
CA LEU A 225 11.71 15.89 -20.87
C LEU A 225 10.94 17.21 -20.71
N VAL A 226 9.72 17.31 -21.22
CA VAL A 226 8.89 18.52 -21.10
C VAL A 226 8.65 18.88 -19.64
N LEU A 227 8.23 17.92 -18.81
CA LEU A 227 7.98 18.15 -17.38
C LEU A 227 9.27 18.56 -16.64
N ASN A 228 10.40 17.91 -16.94
CA ASN A 228 11.69 18.25 -16.35
C ASN A 228 12.18 19.63 -16.80
N THR A 229 11.96 20.02 -18.06
CA THR A 229 12.27 21.35 -18.58
C THR A 229 11.44 22.42 -17.89
N ILE A 230 10.13 22.23 -17.75
CA ILE A 230 9.24 23.16 -17.02
C ILE A 230 9.70 23.28 -15.57
N ASN A 231 9.98 22.16 -14.90
CA ASN A 231 10.47 22.15 -13.53
C ASN A 231 11.80 22.91 -13.39
N LEU A 232 12.71 22.74 -14.35
CA LEU A 232 13.97 23.47 -14.39
C LEU A 232 13.72 24.98 -14.55
N PHE A 233 12.83 25.40 -15.45
CA PHE A 233 12.49 26.80 -15.66
C PHE A 233 11.82 27.44 -14.44
N LEU A 234 10.98 26.72 -13.71
CA LEU A 234 10.32 27.22 -12.50
C LEU A 234 11.29 27.37 -11.32
N ILE A 235 12.34 26.53 -11.25
CA ILE A 235 13.33 26.55 -10.16
C ILE A 235 14.54 27.46 -10.48
N SER A 236 14.84 27.67 -11.76
CA SER A 236 15.98 28.48 -12.22
C SER A 236 15.93 30.00 -11.95
N PRO A 237 14.77 30.70 -11.80
CA PRO A 237 14.77 32.17 -11.80
C PRO A 237 15.51 32.74 -10.59
N VAL A 238 15.58 32.00 -9.48
CA VAL A 238 16.32 32.39 -8.27
C VAL A 238 17.84 32.51 -8.52
N ARG A 239 18.40 31.74 -9.47
CA ARG A 239 19.84 31.76 -9.75
C ARG A 239 20.22 32.73 -10.86
N ASN A 240 19.41 32.81 -11.93
CA ASN A 240 19.71 33.69 -13.07
C ASN A 240 19.43 35.17 -12.78
N ILE A 241 18.41 35.49 -11.97
CA ILE A 241 18.22 36.88 -11.49
C ILE A 241 19.46 37.36 -10.71
N ARG A 242 20.13 36.46 -9.99
CA ARG A 242 21.33 36.81 -9.20
C ARG A 242 22.58 37.09 -10.04
N HIS A 243 22.74 36.42 -11.18
CA HIS A 243 23.86 36.71 -12.11
C HIS A 243 23.57 37.95 -12.95
N VAL A 244 22.34 38.09 -13.47
CA VAL A 244 21.94 39.29 -14.24
C VAL A 244 21.95 40.54 -13.37
N HIS A 245 21.56 40.46 -12.09
CA HIS A 245 21.61 41.60 -11.18
C HIS A 245 23.05 41.92 -10.72
N ARG A 246 23.93 40.92 -10.57
CA ARG A 246 25.34 41.14 -10.20
C ARG A 246 26.13 41.85 -11.31
N ASP A 247 25.79 41.62 -12.56
CA ASP A 247 26.41 42.29 -13.70
C ASP A 247 25.73 43.65 -14.01
N SER A 248 24.44 43.81 -13.69
CA SER A 248 23.73 45.10 -13.83
C SER A 248 24.02 46.13 -12.73
N LEU A 249 24.55 45.74 -11.56
CA LEU A 249 24.86 46.66 -10.45
C LEU A 249 26.28 47.27 -10.48
N GLY A 250 27.03 47.11 -11.56
CA GLY A 250 28.30 47.79 -11.77
C GLY A 250 28.21 49.33 -11.79
N ILE A 251 27.02 49.89 -11.99
CA ILE A 251 26.79 51.34 -12.14
C ILE A 251 26.41 52.02 -10.81
N PHE A 252 25.91 51.29 -9.81
CA PHE A 252 25.37 51.89 -8.56
C PHE A 252 26.36 51.90 -7.37
N ARG A 253 27.65 51.66 -7.60
CA ARG A 253 28.66 51.34 -6.56
C ARG A 253 29.25 52.52 -5.79
N LEU A 254 28.87 53.78 -6.03
CA LEU A 254 29.56 54.90 -5.39
C LEU A 254 28.89 55.46 -4.11
N ILE A 255 27.68 55.03 -3.72
CA ILE A 255 26.94 55.70 -2.62
C ILE A 255 26.62 54.81 -1.38
N SER A 256 26.73 53.47 -1.40
CA SER A 256 26.19 52.60 -0.32
C SER A 256 27.20 51.80 0.55
N SER A 257 28.47 52.23 0.61
CA SER A 257 29.63 51.46 1.10
C SER A 257 29.52 50.85 2.52
N LEU A 258 28.81 51.46 3.47
CA LEU A 258 28.73 50.92 4.85
C LEU A 258 27.59 49.90 5.07
N SER A 259 26.43 50.09 4.46
CA SER A 259 25.30 49.13 4.57
C SER A 259 25.60 47.81 3.87
N ASN A 260 26.48 47.83 2.87
CA ASN A 260 26.82 46.67 2.06
C ASN A 260 27.69 45.66 2.80
N TRP A 261 28.53 46.06 3.75
CA TRP A 261 29.39 45.11 4.48
C TRP A 261 28.61 44.19 5.43
N LEU A 262 27.62 44.73 6.14
CA LEU A 262 26.72 43.92 6.97
C LEU A 262 25.80 43.05 6.11
N SER A 263 25.32 43.57 4.97
CA SER A 263 24.51 42.80 4.02
C SER A 263 25.31 41.70 3.31
N THR A 264 26.59 41.91 2.98
CA THR A 264 27.44 40.90 2.35
C THR A 264 27.83 39.81 3.34
N LEU A 265 28.07 40.16 4.60
CA LEU A 265 28.36 39.18 5.64
C LEU A 265 27.12 38.37 6.01
N ALA A 266 25.94 39.01 6.12
CA ALA A 266 24.66 38.31 6.31
C ALA A 266 24.29 37.43 5.11
N THR A 267 24.55 37.87 3.88
CA THR A 267 24.31 37.04 2.69
C THR A 267 25.33 35.92 2.53
N MET A 268 26.59 36.09 2.91
CA MET A 268 27.57 35.02 2.96
C MET A 268 27.24 33.99 4.05
N LEU A 269 26.84 34.43 5.25
CA LEU A 269 26.37 33.54 6.31
C LEU A 269 25.10 32.82 5.87
N ALA A 270 24.15 33.51 5.24
CA ALA A 270 22.98 32.89 4.65
C ALA A 270 23.36 31.92 3.52
N ILE A 271 24.37 32.18 2.69
CA ILE A 271 24.79 31.27 1.62
C ILE A 271 25.53 30.03 2.16
N VAL A 272 26.28 30.15 3.25
CA VAL A 272 26.96 28.99 3.85
C VAL A 272 25.97 28.16 4.67
N VAL A 273 25.13 28.80 5.47
CA VAL A 273 24.11 28.14 6.30
C VAL A 273 22.97 27.60 5.44
N PHE A 274 22.44 28.39 4.49
CA PHE A 274 21.41 27.92 3.55
C PHE A 274 21.99 27.15 2.37
N GLY A 275 23.26 27.27 1.99
CA GLY A 275 23.79 26.57 0.80
C GLY A 275 23.79 25.05 0.94
N HIS A 276 24.12 24.55 2.14
CA HIS A 276 23.98 23.13 2.45
C HIS A 276 22.49 22.72 2.49
N TYR A 277 21.64 23.56 3.09
CA TYR A 277 20.18 23.36 3.12
C TYR A 277 19.53 23.47 1.73
N TRP A 278 20.11 24.25 0.82
CA TRP A 278 19.54 24.59 -0.49
C TRP A 278 19.64 23.43 -1.45
N ASN A 279 20.70 22.63 -1.38
CA ASN A 279 20.78 21.40 -2.18
C ASN A 279 19.72 20.38 -1.74
N SER A 280 19.49 20.23 -0.43
CA SER A 280 18.42 19.38 0.10
C SER A 280 17.02 19.94 -0.23
N LEU A 281 16.81 21.24 -0.02
CA LEU A 281 15.56 21.93 -0.32
C LEU A 281 15.24 21.91 -1.82
N ARG A 282 16.26 22.02 -2.69
CA ARG A 282 16.13 21.97 -4.15
C ARG A 282 15.62 20.61 -4.60
N LEU A 283 16.15 19.52 -4.04
CA LEU A 283 15.69 18.17 -4.38
C LEU A 283 14.25 17.96 -3.93
N ARG A 284 13.90 18.36 -2.70
CA ARG A 284 12.52 18.32 -2.21
C ARG A 284 11.57 19.14 -3.08
N LEU A 285 11.96 20.37 -3.42
CA LEU A 285 11.18 21.25 -4.27
C LEU A 285 10.98 20.66 -5.67
N LYS A 286 12.01 20.03 -6.25
CA LYS A 286 11.94 19.33 -7.53
C LYS A 286 10.97 18.16 -7.49
N CYS A 287 11.04 17.32 -6.46
CA CYS A 287 10.15 16.17 -6.29
C CYS A 287 8.70 16.62 -6.08
N VAL A 288 8.49 17.62 -5.22
CA VAL A 288 7.17 18.23 -5.01
C VAL A 288 6.63 18.83 -6.31
N LEU A 289 7.45 19.56 -7.06
CA LEU A 289 7.03 20.17 -8.33
C LEU A 289 6.76 19.12 -9.42
N ALA A 290 7.52 18.02 -9.43
CA ALA A 290 7.29 16.88 -10.31
C ALA A 290 5.93 16.19 -10.07
N VAL A 291 5.37 16.30 -8.87
CA VAL A 291 4.02 15.81 -8.53
C VAL A 291 2.97 16.90 -8.76
N LEU A 292 3.24 18.14 -8.34
CA LEU A 292 2.30 19.26 -8.44
C LEU A 292 2.01 19.67 -9.89
N LEU A 293 3.01 19.66 -10.77
CA LEU A 293 2.82 20.09 -12.15
C LEU A 293 1.83 19.17 -12.91
N PRO A 294 1.99 17.82 -12.89
CA PRO A 294 0.96 16.93 -13.42
C PRO A 294 -0.40 17.08 -12.71
N LEU A 295 -0.43 17.30 -11.40
CA LEU A 295 -1.68 17.54 -10.66
C LEU A 295 -2.42 18.78 -11.18
N ILE A 296 -1.70 19.88 -11.43
CA ILE A 296 -2.26 21.10 -12.02
C ILE A 296 -2.82 20.81 -13.42
N ILE A 297 -2.09 20.05 -14.25
CA ILE A 297 -2.55 19.64 -15.58
C ILE A 297 -3.82 18.79 -15.48
N VAL A 298 -3.90 17.86 -14.52
CA VAL A 298 -5.09 17.04 -14.29
C VAL A 298 -6.28 17.90 -13.86
N VAL A 299 -6.12 18.75 -12.85
CA VAL A 299 -7.20 19.66 -12.37
C VAL A 299 -7.68 20.54 -13.50
N HIS A 300 -6.75 21.08 -14.30
CA HIS A 300 -7.09 21.85 -15.48
C HIS A 300 -7.91 21.02 -16.48
N THR A 301 -7.49 19.78 -16.76
CA THR A 301 -8.19 18.91 -17.71
C THR A 301 -9.58 18.52 -17.21
N ILE A 302 -9.78 18.36 -15.88
CA ILE A 302 -11.10 18.17 -15.27
C ILE A 302 -12.00 19.37 -15.59
N ILE A 303 -11.51 20.59 -15.35
CA ILE A 303 -12.30 21.80 -15.58
C ILE A 303 -12.62 21.96 -17.07
N ASP A 304 -11.65 21.76 -17.96
CA ASP A 304 -11.87 21.81 -19.40
C ASP A 304 -12.87 20.75 -19.87
N THR A 305 -12.83 19.55 -19.29
CA THR A 305 -13.78 18.48 -19.59
C THR A 305 -15.19 18.88 -19.19
N GLU A 306 -15.41 19.34 -17.96
CA GLU A 306 -16.74 19.75 -17.48
C GLU A 306 -17.26 21.01 -18.21
N LEU A 307 -16.39 21.98 -18.54
CA LEU A 307 -16.78 23.10 -19.39
C LEU A 307 -17.18 22.65 -20.79
N THR A 308 -16.49 21.65 -21.35
CA THR A 308 -16.86 21.03 -22.63
C THR A 308 -18.24 20.39 -22.52
N ILE A 309 -18.55 19.66 -21.44
CA ILE A 309 -19.87 19.05 -21.25
C ILE A 309 -20.95 20.11 -21.15
N VAL A 310 -20.79 21.11 -20.27
CA VAL A 310 -21.77 22.18 -20.06
C VAL A 310 -22.07 22.94 -21.36
N ARG A 311 -21.05 23.21 -22.18
CA ARG A 311 -21.23 23.91 -23.46
C ARG A 311 -21.98 23.07 -24.51
N ASN A 312 -21.97 21.74 -24.39
CA ASN A 312 -22.65 20.83 -25.31
C ASN A 312 -23.91 20.20 -24.71
N ASP A 313 -24.34 20.57 -23.51
CA ASP A 313 -25.47 19.96 -22.78
C ASP A 313 -26.76 20.00 -23.60
N GLY A 314 -27.01 21.10 -24.33
CA GLY A 314 -28.16 21.22 -25.23
C GLY A 314 -28.09 20.39 -26.52
N LEU A 315 -26.97 19.70 -26.79
CA LEU A 315 -26.79 18.84 -27.97
C LEU A 315 -26.93 17.35 -27.63
N VAL A 316 -26.69 16.97 -26.37
CA VAL A 316 -26.70 15.60 -25.89
C VAL A 316 -28.09 15.23 -25.36
N GLY A 317 -28.58 14.03 -25.68
CA GLY A 317 -29.89 13.57 -25.19
C GLY A 317 -29.93 13.29 -23.68
N ASP A 318 -31.14 13.24 -23.13
CA ASP A 318 -31.40 12.91 -21.71
C ASP A 318 -31.07 11.43 -21.41
N GLY A 319 -29.79 11.13 -21.16
CA GLY A 319 -29.35 9.77 -20.89
C GLY A 319 -28.03 9.64 -20.13
N GLU A 320 -27.19 10.68 -20.07
CA GLU A 320 -25.88 10.60 -19.39
C GLU A 320 -25.97 10.34 -17.88
N SER A 321 -27.12 10.68 -17.26
CA SER A 321 -27.38 10.46 -15.84
C SER A 321 -27.88 9.06 -15.50
N ARG A 322 -28.14 8.20 -16.50
CA ARG A 322 -28.61 6.84 -16.25
C ARG A 322 -27.45 5.98 -15.74
N TRP A 323 -27.69 5.28 -14.64
CA TRP A 323 -26.74 4.33 -14.06
C TRP A 323 -26.76 3.03 -14.84
N MET A 324 -25.69 2.79 -15.58
CA MET A 324 -25.47 1.57 -16.35
C MET A 324 -24.27 0.79 -15.80
N PHE A 325 -24.05 -0.41 -16.32
CA PHE A 325 -23.03 -1.33 -15.84
C PHE A 325 -21.63 -0.70 -15.82
N GLY A 326 -21.26 0.07 -16.85
CA GLY A 326 -19.96 0.73 -16.97
C GLY A 326 -19.70 1.73 -15.83
N GLN A 327 -20.72 2.47 -15.39
CA GLN A 327 -20.61 3.41 -14.27
C GLN A 327 -20.41 2.70 -12.92
N VAL A 328 -21.17 1.62 -12.68
CA VAL A 328 -21.06 0.83 -11.45
C VAL A 328 -19.69 0.14 -11.40
N LEU A 329 -19.22 -0.40 -12.53
CA LEU A 329 -17.89 -1.00 -12.64
C LEU A 329 -16.79 0.03 -12.38
N ALA A 330 -16.89 1.22 -12.97
CA ALA A 330 -15.92 2.29 -12.77
C ALA A 330 -15.81 2.71 -11.30
N LEU A 331 -16.95 2.90 -10.60
CA LEU A 331 -16.96 3.19 -9.17
C LEU A 331 -16.43 2.03 -8.33
N THR A 332 -16.71 0.79 -8.72
CA THR A 332 -16.17 -0.39 -8.04
C THR A 332 -14.64 -0.40 -8.13
N LEU A 333 -14.07 -0.05 -9.28
CA LEU A 333 -12.61 0.08 -9.43
C LEU A 333 -12.03 1.20 -8.56
N VAL A 334 -12.76 2.30 -8.33
CA VAL A 334 -12.33 3.35 -7.39
C VAL A 334 -12.16 2.81 -5.98
N SER A 335 -13.02 1.89 -5.54
CA SER A 335 -12.93 1.31 -4.20
C SER A 335 -11.60 0.60 -3.96
N LEU A 336 -10.98 0.03 -5.01
CA LEU A 336 -9.65 -0.57 -4.95
C LEU A 336 -8.58 0.49 -4.69
N SER A 337 -8.60 1.61 -5.44
CA SER A 337 -7.68 2.73 -5.24
C SER A 337 -7.84 3.34 -3.85
N VAL A 338 -9.09 3.56 -3.39
CA VAL A 338 -9.38 4.08 -2.05
C VAL A 338 -8.82 3.13 -0.98
N LYS A 339 -9.07 1.82 -1.10
CA LYS A 339 -8.57 0.82 -0.17
C LYS A 339 -7.04 0.83 -0.08
N GLU A 340 -6.35 0.90 -1.22
CA GLU A 340 -4.89 0.96 -1.26
C GLU A 340 -4.35 2.26 -0.65
N VAL A 341 -4.93 3.42 -0.99
CA VAL A 341 -4.52 4.71 -0.40
C VAL A 341 -4.74 4.73 1.11
N ILE A 342 -5.89 4.26 1.59
CA ILE A 342 -6.19 4.15 3.03
C ILE A 342 -5.21 3.19 3.71
N SER A 343 -5.01 1.99 3.15
CA SER A 343 -4.08 1.00 3.67
C SER A 343 -2.67 1.57 3.77
N MET A 344 -2.22 2.24 2.73
CA MET A 344 -0.89 2.83 2.65
C MET A 344 -0.74 3.97 3.68
N PHE A 345 -1.72 4.87 3.75
CA PHE A 345 -1.74 5.93 4.75
C PHE A 345 -1.65 5.36 6.16
N LEU A 346 -2.57 4.45 6.52
CA LEU A 346 -2.69 3.86 7.86
C LEU A 346 -1.48 3.00 8.26
N ASN A 347 -0.85 2.32 7.30
CA ASN A 347 0.22 1.36 7.61
C ASN A 347 1.63 1.95 7.51
N GLN A 348 1.85 2.90 6.59
CA GLN A 348 3.20 3.36 6.27
C GLN A 348 3.52 4.72 6.91
N THR A 349 2.53 5.61 7.06
CA THR A 349 2.80 6.93 7.64
C THR A 349 2.77 6.90 9.18
N ILE A 350 3.60 7.70 9.84
CA ILE A 350 3.61 7.82 11.31
C ILE A 350 2.22 8.24 11.80
N LYS A 351 1.63 9.29 11.19
CA LYS A 351 0.28 9.76 11.50
C LYS A 351 -0.76 8.68 11.27
N GLY A 352 -0.69 7.95 10.17
CA GLY A 352 -1.60 6.87 9.88
C GLY A 352 -1.48 5.70 10.86
N LYS A 353 -0.29 5.41 11.38
CA LYS A 353 -0.13 4.44 12.49
C LYS A 353 -0.82 4.92 13.75
N TYR A 354 -0.75 6.22 14.07
CA TYR A 354 -1.51 6.80 15.19
C TYR A 354 -3.02 6.75 14.94
N VAL A 355 -3.49 7.14 13.74
CA VAL A 355 -4.92 7.03 13.37
C VAL A 355 -5.38 5.59 13.41
N ARG A 356 -4.58 4.64 12.93
CA ARG A 356 -4.88 3.20 12.96
C ARG A 356 -4.95 2.70 14.39
N ARG A 357 -4.02 3.08 15.27
CA ARG A 357 -4.10 2.77 16.70
C ARG A 357 -5.38 3.36 17.29
N TRP A 358 -5.64 4.65 17.11
CA TRP A 358 -6.86 5.30 17.56
C TRP A 358 -8.12 4.62 17.04
N PHE A 359 -8.16 4.22 15.77
CA PHE A 359 -9.31 3.54 15.17
C PHE A 359 -9.46 2.11 15.72
N LEU A 360 -8.35 1.41 15.97
CA LEU A 360 -8.37 0.14 16.69
C LEU A 360 -8.83 0.34 18.13
N ASP A 361 -8.43 1.42 18.81
CA ASP A 361 -8.86 1.79 20.16
C ASP A 361 -10.36 2.16 20.18
N VAL A 362 -10.90 2.77 19.12
CA VAL A 362 -12.34 3.04 18.94
C VAL A 362 -13.11 1.77 18.59
N ILE A 363 -12.53 0.85 17.82
CA ILE A 363 -13.12 -0.48 17.64
C ILE A 363 -13.05 -1.26 18.96
N HIS A 364 -11.99 -1.09 19.74
CA HIS A 364 -11.93 -1.55 21.13
C HIS A 364 -12.97 -0.84 21.99
N LEU A 365 -13.37 0.40 21.71
CA LEU A 365 -14.52 1.06 22.36
C LEU A 365 -15.84 0.32 22.06
N ARG A 366 -15.99 -0.31 20.88
CA ARG A 366 -17.14 -1.21 20.61
C ARG A 366 -17.08 -2.47 21.47
N TRP A 367 -15.89 -2.97 21.77
CA TRP A 367 -15.67 -4.07 22.72
C TRP A 367 -15.82 -3.62 24.17
N LEU A 368 -15.41 -2.39 24.51
CA LEU A 368 -15.63 -1.72 25.79
C LEU A 368 -17.13 -1.49 26.00
N LEU A 369 -17.87 -1.12 24.96
CA LEU A 369 -19.34 -1.02 24.98
C LEU A 369 -19.97 -2.40 25.19
N ARG A 370 -19.40 -3.48 24.63
CA ARG A 370 -19.81 -4.85 24.98
C ARG A 370 -19.42 -5.23 26.41
N GLY A 371 -18.30 -4.73 26.93
CA GLY A 371 -17.87 -4.87 28.32
C GLY A 371 -18.73 -4.08 29.32
N LEU A 372 -19.20 -2.90 28.93
CA LEU A 372 -20.16 -2.07 29.66
C LEU A 372 -21.58 -2.64 29.61
N LEU A 373 -21.91 -3.39 28.55
CA LEU A 373 -23.17 -4.14 28.43
C LEU A 373 -23.11 -5.52 29.08
N LEU A 374 -21.91 -6.04 29.40
CA LEU A 374 -21.80 -7.16 30.34
C LEU A 374 -22.28 -6.63 31.69
N PRO A 375 -23.23 -7.33 32.35
CA PRO A 375 -23.72 -6.90 33.65
C PRO A 375 -22.52 -6.69 34.57
N SER A 376 -22.41 -5.48 35.13
CA SER A 376 -21.33 -5.00 36.01
C SER A 376 -21.11 -5.85 37.28
N SER A 377 -21.72 -7.03 37.38
CA SER A 377 -21.70 -7.98 38.48
C SER A 377 -20.81 -9.21 38.25
N GLN A 378 -20.06 -9.31 37.14
CA GLN A 378 -19.12 -10.44 36.98
C GLN A 378 -17.92 -10.28 37.93
N ASN A 379 -17.87 -11.16 38.93
CA ASN A 379 -16.78 -11.27 39.90
C ASN A 379 -15.50 -11.79 39.21
N TRP A 380 -14.32 -11.31 39.61
CA TRP A 380 -13.01 -11.75 39.07
C TRP A 380 -12.90 -13.27 39.03
N VAL A 381 -13.42 -13.97 40.03
CA VAL A 381 -13.36 -15.44 40.14
C VAL A 381 -13.97 -16.13 38.91
N GLU A 382 -15.10 -15.65 38.41
CA GLU A 382 -15.76 -16.24 37.25
C GLU A 382 -14.94 -16.01 35.97
N LEU A 383 -14.41 -14.79 35.81
CA LEU A 383 -13.61 -14.43 34.65
C LEU A 383 -12.25 -15.14 34.64
N HIS A 384 -11.58 -15.21 35.78
CA HIS A 384 -10.37 -15.99 35.97
C HIS A 384 -10.61 -17.46 35.61
N THR A 385 -11.74 -18.04 36.04
CA THR A 385 -12.10 -19.41 35.70
C THR A 385 -12.34 -19.58 34.19
N GLN A 386 -12.95 -18.60 33.52
CA GLN A 386 -13.13 -18.62 32.06
C GLN A 386 -11.79 -18.55 31.31
N ILE A 387 -10.90 -17.63 31.69
CA ILE A 387 -9.56 -17.51 31.10
C ILE A 387 -8.79 -18.81 31.32
N ARG A 388 -8.80 -19.35 32.53
CA ARG A 388 -8.11 -20.60 32.88
C ARG A 388 -8.61 -21.75 32.01
N ARG A 389 -9.94 -21.94 31.91
CA ARG A 389 -10.54 -22.97 31.04
C ARG A 389 -10.12 -22.80 29.57
N ALA A 390 -10.00 -21.58 29.06
CA ALA A 390 -9.58 -21.32 27.69
C ALA A 390 -8.09 -21.63 27.45
N ILE A 391 -7.22 -21.26 28.40
CA ILE A 391 -5.79 -21.62 28.35
C ILE A 391 -5.61 -23.14 28.46
N THR A 392 -6.36 -23.81 29.34
CA THR A 392 -6.34 -25.28 29.48
C THR A 392 -6.75 -25.96 28.17
N ARG A 393 -7.85 -25.54 27.54
CA ARG A 393 -8.27 -26.06 26.23
C ARG A 393 -7.23 -25.85 25.14
N SER A 394 -6.56 -24.70 25.13
CA SER A 394 -5.44 -24.44 24.21
C SER A 394 -4.28 -25.41 24.43
N ARG A 395 -3.95 -25.73 25.70
CA ARG A 395 -2.91 -26.70 26.06
C ARG A 395 -3.29 -28.12 25.65
N GLU A 396 -4.54 -28.52 25.89
CA GLU A 396 -5.06 -29.81 25.45
C GLU A 396 -5.02 -29.96 23.93
N ALA A 397 -5.45 -28.94 23.19
CA ALA A 397 -5.35 -28.92 21.73
C ALA A 397 -3.89 -29.02 21.25
N CYS A 398 -2.96 -28.36 21.93
CA CYS A 398 -1.52 -28.45 21.63
C CYS A 398 -0.95 -29.84 21.92
N ALA A 399 -1.35 -30.47 23.03
CA ALA A 399 -0.95 -31.83 23.38
C ALA A 399 -1.50 -32.88 22.40
N VAL A 400 -2.76 -32.73 21.98
CA VAL A 400 -3.38 -33.59 20.94
C VAL A 400 -2.64 -33.43 19.62
N LEU A 401 -2.33 -32.20 19.20
CA LEU A 401 -1.55 -31.95 17.99
C LEU A 401 -0.15 -32.58 18.08
N ARG A 402 0.51 -32.48 19.23
CA ARG A 402 1.81 -33.10 19.46
C ARG A 402 1.75 -34.62 19.35
N LEU A 403 0.76 -35.27 19.95
CA LEU A 403 0.56 -36.72 19.84
C LEU A 403 0.30 -37.15 18.39
N GLU A 404 -0.46 -36.36 17.63
CA GLU A 404 -0.69 -36.66 16.21
C GLU A 404 0.59 -36.53 15.39
N VAL A 405 1.39 -35.49 15.66
CA VAL A 405 2.71 -35.28 15.03
C VAL A 405 3.66 -36.43 15.35
N ASP A 406 3.77 -36.81 16.63
CA ASP A 406 4.60 -37.92 17.09
C ASP A 406 4.11 -39.28 16.53
N ARG A 407 2.82 -39.40 16.17
CA ARG A 407 2.27 -40.60 15.51
C ARG A 407 2.67 -40.68 14.04
N THR A 408 2.80 -39.54 13.36
CA THR A 408 3.29 -39.44 11.99
C THR A 408 4.81 -39.61 11.84
N ASP A 409 5.57 -39.62 12.94
CA ASP A 409 7.06 -39.64 12.96
C ASP A 409 7.74 -40.84 12.29
N ASN A 410 7.00 -41.84 11.82
CA ASN A 410 7.63 -42.91 11.05
C ASN A 410 8.17 -42.45 9.68
N VAL A 411 7.71 -41.33 9.12
CA VAL A 411 8.21 -40.84 7.82
C VAL A 411 8.05 -39.30 7.69
N LEU A 412 9.14 -38.53 7.86
CA LEU A 412 9.37 -37.22 7.22
C LEU A 412 8.73 -35.93 7.78
N LEU A 413 8.29 -35.82 9.05
CA LEU A 413 7.98 -34.47 9.57
C LEU A 413 9.27 -33.67 9.85
N PRO A 414 9.42 -32.44 9.33
CA PRO A 414 10.63 -31.65 9.52
C PRO A 414 10.76 -31.18 10.98
N CYS A 415 11.97 -31.28 11.56
CA CYS A 415 12.31 -30.85 12.94
C CYS A 415 11.80 -29.45 13.32
N VAL A 416 11.55 -28.60 12.32
CA VAL A 416 11.00 -27.24 12.47
C VAL A 416 9.56 -27.27 13.01
N ALA A 417 8.71 -28.18 12.56
CA ALA A 417 7.32 -28.28 13.02
C ALA A 417 7.25 -28.70 14.49
N THR A 418 8.02 -29.72 14.87
CA THR A 418 8.12 -30.21 16.25
C THR A 418 8.65 -29.12 17.19
N SER A 419 9.67 -28.37 16.76
CA SER A 419 10.22 -27.25 17.53
C SER A 419 9.21 -26.09 17.70
N ALA A 420 8.46 -25.78 16.64
CA ALA A 420 7.43 -24.74 16.71
C ALA A 420 6.25 -25.15 17.60
N ILE A 421 5.79 -26.41 17.54
CA ILE A 421 4.75 -26.94 18.43
C ILE A 421 5.23 -26.92 19.89
N PHE A 422 6.48 -27.31 20.14
CA PHE A 422 7.09 -27.21 21.46
C PHE A 422 7.14 -25.77 21.98
N SER A 423 7.49 -24.81 21.11
CA SER A 423 7.48 -23.39 21.44
C SER A 423 6.08 -22.89 21.82
N VAL A 424 5.05 -23.26 21.04
CA VAL A 424 3.65 -22.93 21.38
C VAL A 424 3.24 -23.53 22.72
N GLY A 425 3.56 -24.80 22.97
CA GLY A 425 3.28 -25.45 24.25
C GLY A 425 3.96 -24.76 25.44
N SER A 426 5.20 -24.29 25.26
CA SER A 426 5.96 -23.56 26.27
C SER A 426 5.36 -22.18 26.57
N LEU A 427 4.90 -21.46 25.55
CA LEU A 427 4.21 -20.17 25.71
C LEU A 427 2.88 -20.34 26.44
N LEU A 428 2.11 -21.39 26.14
CA LEU A 428 0.85 -21.68 26.83
C LEU A 428 1.07 -22.08 28.29
N LEU A 429 2.17 -22.77 28.60
CA LEU A 429 2.55 -23.05 29.98
C LEU A 429 2.91 -21.76 30.73
N LEU A 430 3.68 -20.87 30.10
CA LEU A 430 4.02 -19.57 30.70
C LEU A 430 2.77 -18.71 30.96
N ALA A 431 1.82 -18.72 30.02
CA ALA A 431 0.54 -18.04 30.18
C ALA A 431 -0.25 -18.55 31.41
N ASP A 432 -0.29 -19.86 31.61
CA ASP A 432 -0.93 -20.47 32.79
C ASP A 432 -0.25 -20.08 34.11
N GLN A 433 1.09 -19.98 34.12
CA GLN A 433 1.85 -19.52 35.30
C GLN A 433 1.56 -18.06 35.63
N ILE A 434 1.55 -17.16 34.64
CA ILE A 434 1.23 -15.75 34.85
C ILE A 434 -0.21 -15.58 35.35
N LEU A 435 -1.16 -16.34 34.79
CA LEU A 435 -2.53 -16.30 35.25
C LEU A 435 -2.64 -16.73 36.72
N ARG A 436 -1.91 -17.77 37.12
CA ARG A 436 -1.86 -18.23 38.50
C ARG A 436 -1.26 -17.17 39.44
N ILE A 437 -0.15 -16.53 39.06
CA ILE A 437 0.46 -15.43 39.82
C ILE A 437 -0.54 -14.28 39.98
N THR A 438 -1.31 -13.98 38.93
CA THR A 438 -2.35 -12.93 38.96
C THR A 438 -3.43 -13.25 39.99
N ASP A 439 -3.89 -14.50 40.05
CA ASP A 439 -4.90 -14.97 41.02
C ASP A 439 -4.36 -14.96 42.46
N GLU A 440 -3.10 -15.38 42.65
CA GLU A 440 -2.42 -15.33 43.96
C GLU A 440 -2.25 -13.88 44.44
N THR A 441 -1.89 -12.95 43.55
CA THR A 441 -1.77 -11.52 43.86
C THR A 441 -3.09 -10.93 44.38
N LEU A 442 -4.21 -11.39 43.84
CA LEU A 442 -5.55 -10.92 44.21
C LEU A 442 -6.10 -11.58 45.47
N THR A 443 -5.77 -12.84 45.71
CA THR A 443 -6.30 -13.60 46.86
C THR A 443 -5.51 -13.35 48.16
N PHE A 444 -4.20 -13.10 48.08
CA PHE A 444 -3.32 -13.02 49.25
C PHE A 444 -3.63 -11.84 50.19
N GLN A 445 -4.12 -10.71 49.67
CA GLN A 445 -4.44 -9.53 50.49
C GLN A 445 -5.87 -9.49 51.05
N ALA A 446 -6.78 -10.35 50.56
CA ALA A 446 -8.12 -10.46 51.13
C ALA A 446 -8.10 -11.06 52.55
N HIS A 447 -7.03 -11.77 52.93
CA HIS A 447 -6.81 -12.33 54.27
C HIS A 447 -5.87 -11.40 55.07
N GLY A 448 -6.40 -10.23 55.45
CA GLY A 448 -5.65 -9.20 56.15
C GLY A 448 -4.92 -9.70 57.40
N GLY A 449 -3.62 -9.43 57.50
CA GLY A 449 -2.88 -9.57 58.76
C GLY A 449 -1.36 -9.73 58.69
N SER A 450 -0.75 -9.99 57.52
CA SER A 450 0.69 -10.22 57.42
C SER A 450 1.38 -9.13 56.60
N THR A 451 2.29 -8.38 57.22
CA THR A 451 3.05 -7.25 56.66
C THR A 451 4.26 -7.66 55.80
N HIS A 452 4.38 -8.93 55.41
CA HIS A 452 5.50 -9.38 54.58
C HIS A 452 5.00 -9.85 53.20
N PRO A 453 5.55 -9.31 52.10
CA PRO A 453 5.26 -9.82 50.76
C PRO A 453 5.73 -11.28 50.67
N PRO A 454 4.93 -12.20 50.10
CA PRO A 454 5.34 -13.58 49.91
C PRO A 454 6.52 -13.62 48.92
N MET A 455 7.66 -14.17 49.35
CA MET A 455 8.76 -14.50 48.42
C MET A 455 8.28 -15.53 47.40
N ILE A 456 8.22 -15.13 46.13
CA ILE A 456 7.85 -16.00 45.02
C ILE A 456 9.02 -16.96 44.74
N HIS A 457 8.93 -18.19 45.25
CA HIS A 457 9.81 -19.26 44.82
C HIS A 457 9.29 -19.84 43.49
N LEU A 458 9.93 -19.47 42.38
CA LEU A 458 9.80 -20.19 41.11
C LEU A 458 10.30 -21.63 41.30
N ALA A 459 9.38 -22.54 41.61
CA ALA A 459 9.67 -23.96 41.64
C ALA A 459 10.06 -24.42 40.22
N THR A 460 11.27 -24.94 40.06
CA THR A 460 11.70 -25.59 38.83
C THR A 460 10.75 -26.75 38.52
N PRO A 461 10.18 -26.84 37.31
CA PRO A 461 9.24 -27.90 36.98
C PRO A 461 9.98 -29.24 36.96
N ASN A 462 9.68 -30.10 37.93
CA ASN A 462 10.19 -31.46 37.97
C ASN A 462 9.41 -32.30 36.94
N ILE A 463 9.95 -32.40 35.72
CA ILE A 463 9.34 -33.17 34.63
C ILE A 463 9.61 -34.65 34.89
N GLY A 464 8.73 -35.29 35.66
CA GLY A 464 8.70 -36.74 35.81
C GLY A 464 8.15 -37.41 34.56
N VAL A 465 9.01 -37.71 33.58
CA VAL A 465 8.66 -38.64 32.48
C VAL A 465 8.96 -40.05 32.96
N THR A 466 7.93 -40.82 33.32
CA THR A 466 8.03 -42.28 33.45
C THR A 466 7.77 -42.94 32.10
N PRO A 467 8.76 -43.61 31.46
CA PRO A 467 8.53 -44.34 30.23
C PRO A 467 8.03 -45.75 30.57
N LEU A 468 6.74 -46.02 30.35
CA LEU A 468 6.23 -47.40 30.30
C LEU A 468 6.12 -47.80 28.83
N VAL A 469 7.09 -48.55 28.34
CA VAL A 469 7.08 -49.12 26.98
C VAL A 469 6.70 -50.61 27.07
N PRO A 470 5.54 -51.04 26.54
CA PRO A 470 5.31 -52.45 26.25
C PRO A 470 5.93 -52.80 24.89
N ARG A 471 6.82 -53.79 24.88
CA ARG A 471 7.29 -54.45 23.64
C ARG A 471 6.14 -55.28 23.06
N LEU A 472 5.47 -54.79 22.01
CA LEU A 472 4.70 -55.64 21.10
C LEU A 472 5.54 -55.95 19.86
N GLY A 473 5.88 -57.22 19.68
CA GLY A 473 6.41 -57.75 18.42
C GLY A 473 5.23 -58.05 17.49
N LEU A 474 5.10 -57.28 16.40
CA LEU A 474 4.17 -57.58 15.31
C LEU A 474 4.92 -57.49 13.98
N ASN A 475 5.04 -58.64 13.32
CA ASN A 475 5.45 -58.75 11.93
C ASN A 475 4.31 -58.24 11.03
N ALA A 476 4.49 -57.07 10.41
CA ALA A 476 3.51 -56.49 9.50
C ALA A 476 3.99 -56.56 8.05
N HIS A 477 3.11 -57.07 7.18
CA HIS A 477 3.26 -57.08 5.73
C HIS A 477 3.17 -55.64 5.17
N PHE A 478 4.09 -55.26 4.27
CA PHE A 478 4.15 -53.91 3.70
C PHE A 478 3.01 -53.66 2.70
N PRO A 479 2.20 -52.60 2.88
CA PRO A 479 1.14 -52.27 1.94
C PRO A 479 1.70 -51.64 0.65
N THR A 480 0.96 -51.81 -0.45
CA THR A 480 1.32 -51.33 -1.78
C THR A 480 1.39 -49.78 -1.85
N ARG A 481 2.23 -49.26 -2.76
CA ARG A 481 2.61 -47.84 -2.91
C ARG A 481 1.44 -46.85 -3.02
N ARG A 482 0.25 -47.30 -3.44
CA ARG A 482 -0.98 -46.50 -3.58
C ARG A 482 -1.68 -46.25 -2.23
N VAL A 483 -1.72 -47.25 -1.36
CA VAL A 483 -2.29 -47.13 0.00
C VAL A 483 -1.47 -46.16 0.85
N ARG A 484 -0.15 -46.15 0.67
CA ARG A 484 0.76 -45.23 1.37
C ARG A 484 0.52 -43.75 1.02
N ARG A 485 0.15 -43.44 -0.23
CA ARG A 485 -0.16 -42.06 -0.65
C ARG A 485 -1.51 -41.59 -0.10
N MET A 486 -2.51 -42.47 -0.08
CA MET A 486 -3.82 -42.15 0.49
C MET A 486 -3.76 -41.97 2.02
N ALA A 487 -2.97 -42.79 2.72
CA ALA A 487 -2.72 -42.61 4.15
C ALA A 487 -2.01 -41.28 4.44
N ALA A 488 -0.95 -40.94 3.70
CA ALA A 488 -0.22 -39.68 3.89
C ALA A 488 -1.09 -38.42 3.64
N GLN A 489 -1.99 -38.45 2.65
CA GLN A 489 -2.91 -37.33 2.41
C GLN A 489 -3.97 -37.20 3.51
N LEU A 490 -4.40 -38.33 4.09
CA LEU A 490 -5.35 -38.33 5.20
C LEU A 490 -4.72 -37.75 6.47
N ASP A 491 -3.46 -38.10 6.74
CA ASP A 491 -2.69 -37.60 7.89
C ASP A 491 -2.42 -36.08 7.77
N GLU A 492 -2.11 -35.59 6.56
CA GLU A 492 -1.89 -34.15 6.31
C GLU A 492 -3.15 -33.31 6.57
N ALA A 493 -4.31 -33.77 6.08
CA ALA A 493 -5.58 -33.09 6.31
C ALA A 493 -5.93 -33.05 7.81
N GLN A 494 -5.63 -34.13 8.55
CA GLN A 494 -5.85 -34.20 10.00
C GLN A 494 -4.94 -33.23 10.75
N ILE A 495 -3.63 -33.17 10.44
CA ILE A 495 -2.70 -32.22 11.06
C ILE A 495 -3.15 -30.78 10.79
N LYS A 496 -3.55 -30.45 9.56
CA LYS A 496 -4.04 -29.11 9.21
C LYS A 496 -5.30 -28.73 9.98
N LEU A 497 -6.25 -29.66 10.13
CA LEU A 497 -7.45 -29.46 10.94
C LEU A 497 -7.10 -29.23 12.42
N LYS A 498 -6.16 -30.00 12.98
CA LYS A 498 -5.70 -29.84 14.37
C LYS A 498 -4.95 -28.53 14.61
N LEU A 499 -4.17 -28.06 13.64
CA LEU A 499 -3.54 -26.74 13.68
C LEU A 499 -4.58 -25.60 13.66
N GLN A 500 -5.63 -25.71 12.84
CA GLN A 500 -6.74 -24.75 12.84
C GLN A 500 -7.49 -24.76 14.18
N GLN A 501 -7.75 -25.94 14.73
CA GLN A 501 -8.36 -26.09 16.05
C GLN A 501 -7.50 -25.43 17.15
N LEU A 502 -6.18 -25.66 17.14
CA LEU A 502 -5.25 -25.01 18.07
C LEU A 502 -5.29 -23.48 17.94
N ALA A 503 -5.27 -22.95 16.73
CA ALA A 503 -5.34 -21.51 16.51
C ALA A 503 -6.68 -20.90 16.98
N GLN A 504 -7.79 -21.63 16.84
CA GLN A 504 -9.11 -21.23 17.35
C GLN A 504 -9.13 -21.19 18.88
N GLU A 505 -8.63 -22.22 19.56
CA GLU A 505 -8.59 -22.24 21.04
C GLU A 505 -7.67 -21.14 21.61
N ILE A 506 -6.50 -20.89 20.99
CA ILE A 506 -5.62 -19.78 21.41
C ILE A 506 -6.32 -18.43 21.20
N THR A 507 -7.09 -18.28 20.12
CA THR A 507 -7.88 -17.05 19.89
C THR A 507 -8.95 -16.87 20.97
N ALA A 508 -9.65 -17.93 21.37
CA ALA A 508 -10.62 -17.88 22.46
C ALA A 508 -9.99 -17.53 23.81
N ALA A 509 -8.78 -18.03 24.10
CA ALA A 509 -8.02 -17.63 25.28
C ALA A 509 -7.63 -16.15 25.22
N TRP A 510 -7.11 -15.69 24.07
CA TRP A 510 -6.73 -14.30 23.87
C TRP A 510 -7.92 -13.34 24.04
N ASP A 511 -9.08 -13.68 23.46
CA ASP A 511 -10.31 -12.90 23.60
C ASP A 511 -10.77 -12.82 25.07
N SER A 512 -10.68 -13.94 25.81
CA SER A 512 -11.04 -13.98 27.24
C SER A 512 -10.15 -13.06 28.08
N VAL A 513 -8.85 -13.05 27.81
CA VAL A 513 -7.90 -12.15 28.49
C VAL A 513 -8.13 -10.69 28.09
N LEU A 514 -8.43 -10.43 26.82
CA LEU A 514 -8.70 -9.07 26.34
C LEU A 514 -9.95 -8.50 27.02
N ILE A 515 -10.99 -9.31 27.19
CA ILE A 515 -12.18 -8.94 27.95
C ILE A 515 -11.78 -8.57 29.38
N ALA A 516 -11.00 -9.42 30.06
CA ALA A 516 -10.54 -9.14 31.42
C ALA A 516 -9.71 -7.87 31.55
N HIS A 517 -8.82 -7.60 30.60
CA HIS A 517 -8.02 -6.38 30.59
C HIS A 517 -8.88 -5.12 30.39
N SER A 518 -10.07 -5.26 29.79
CA SER A 518 -10.98 -4.14 29.51
C SER A 518 -12.04 -3.88 30.59
N VAL A 519 -12.15 -4.76 31.60
CA VAL A 519 -13.19 -4.67 32.64
C VAL A 519 -12.56 -4.17 33.96
N ARG A 520 -13.19 -3.16 34.57
CA ARG A 520 -12.85 -2.74 35.93
C ARG A 520 -13.56 -3.66 36.94
N PHE A 521 -12.77 -4.38 37.73
CA PHE A 521 -13.30 -5.31 38.74
C PHE A 521 -13.77 -4.55 39.98
N ARG A 522 -15.02 -4.79 40.43
CA ARG A 522 -15.54 -4.17 41.67
C ARG A 522 -14.82 -4.66 42.93
N ASP A 523 -14.32 -5.88 42.88
CA ASP A 523 -13.70 -6.55 44.03
C ASP A 523 -12.26 -6.06 44.28
N ILE A 524 -11.70 -5.24 43.38
CA ILE A 524 -10.38 -4.63 43.49
C ILE A 524 -10.57 -3.14 43.77
N THR A 525 -10.51 -2.75 45.04
CA THR A 525 -10.67 -1.34 45.46
C THR A 525 -9.37 -0.55 45.41
N ASP A 526 -8.22 -1.23 45.47
CA ASP A 526 -6.89 -0.62 45.47
C ASP A 526 -6.38 -0.42 44.03
N GLU A 527 -6.05 0.82 43.69
CA GLU A 527 -5.54 1.21 42.37
C GLU A 527 -4.20 0.53 42.06
N SER A 528 -3.34 0.35 43.08
CA SER A 528 -2.03 -0.29 42.91
C SER A 528 -2.15 -1.77 42.52
N GLN A 529 -3.13 -2.49 43.08
CA GLN A 529 -3.42 -3.87 42.71
C GLN A 529 -3.94 -3.97 41.28
N TYR A 530 -4.79 -3.02 40.88
CA TYR A 530 -5.33 -2.97 39.53
C TYR A 530 -4.22 -2.80 38.49
N ASP A 531 -3.23 -1.95 38.76
CA ASP A 531 -2.09 -1.73 37.87
C ASP A 531 -1.24 -3.01 37.70
N VAL A 532 -0.99 -3.75 38.78
CA VAL A 532 -0.26 -5.03 38.74
C VAL A 532 -1.03 -6.08 37.93
N VAL A 533 -2.35 -6.21 38.16
CA VAL A 533 -3.20 -7.13 37.40
C VAL A 533 -3.28 -6.74 35.92
N SER A 534 -3.42 -5.45 35.62
CA SER A 534 -3.43 -4.94 34.25
C SER A 534 -2.11 -5.27 33.54
N MET A 535 -0.98 -5.11 34.22
CA MET A 535 0.34 -5.47 33.71
C MET A 535 0.44 -6.98 33.41
N HIS A 536 0.02 -7.84 34.33
CA HIS A 536 0.00 -9.29 34.12
C HIS A 536 -0.89 -9.71 32.94
N LEU A 537 -2.10 -9.14 32.84
CA LEU A 537 -3.00 -9.41 31.72
C LEU A 537 -2.41 -8.92 30.38
N GLN A 538 -1.70 -7.80 30.37
CA GLN A 538 -0.99 -7.32 29.18
C GLN A 538 0.15 -8.27 28.76
N HIS A 539 0.92 -8.80 29.71
CA HIS A 539 1.92 -9.82 29.42
C HIS A 539 1.28 -11.10 28.87
N LEU A 540 0.15 -11.50 29.43
CA LEU A 540 -0.63 -12.66 28.98
C LEU A 540 -1.11 -12.48 27.53
N LEU A 541 -1.61 -11.29 27.17
CA LEU A 541 -2.00 -10.95 25.79
C LEU A 541 -0.83 -11.07 24.80
N ASN A 542 0.35 -10.57 25.19
CA ASN A 542 1.55 -10.63 24.34
C ASN A 542 2.00 -12.09 24.09
N ILE A 543 1.97 -12.93 25.13
CA ILE A 543 2.33 -14.35 25.04
C ILE A 543 1.35 -15.10 24.13
N LEU A 544 0.04 -14.93 24.38
CA LEU A 544 -1.01 -15.58 23.58
C LEU A 544 -1.01 -15.12 22.12
N ASN A 545 -0.78 -13.83 21.86
CA ASN A 545 -0.64 -13.31 20.50
C ASN A 545 0.54 -13.96 19.77
N THR A 546 1.66 -14.17 20.46
CA THR A 546 2.81 -14.80 19.81
C THR A 546 2.59 -16.29 19.57
N ALA A 547 1.97 -17.00 20.52
CA ALA A 547 1.54 -18.38 20.32
C ALA A 547 0.59 -18.51 19.11
N LEU A 548 -0.36 -17.57 18.97
CA LEU A 548 -1.30 -17.52 17.86
C LEU A 548 -0.63 -17.29 16.52
N MET A 549 0.32 -16.35 16.44
CA MET A 549 1.08 -16.07 15.22
C MET A 549 1.90 -17.29 14.79
N THR A 550 2.54 -17.99 15.73
CA THR A 550 3.28 -19.23 15.45
C THR A 550 2.34 -20.33 14.96
N ALA A 551 1.20 -20.55 15.61
CA ALA A 551 0.20 -21.54 15.18
C ALA A 551 -0.38 -21.23 13.79
N LYS A 552 -0.69 -19.95 13.50
CA LYS A 552 -1.17 -19.53 12.18
C LYS A 552 -0.10 -19.73 11.11
N SER A 553 1.15 -19.37 11.39
CA SER A 553 2.26 -19.58 10.46
C SER A 553 2.43 -21.07 10.12
N LEU A 554 2.29 -21.97 11.11
CA LEU A 554 2.30 -23.41 10.87
C LEU A 554 1.13 -23.88 10.01
N SER A 555 -0.06 -23.28 10.17
CA SER A 555 -1.25 -23.66 9.38
C SER A 555 -1.20 -23.19 7.91
N THR A 556 -0.48 -22.10 7.63
CA THR A 556 -0.37 -21.50 6.29
C THR A 556 0.86 -21.93 5.52
N ALA A 557 1.87 -22.44 6.21
CA ALA A 557 3.08 -22.89 5.56
C ALA A 557 2.83 -24.21 4.84
N ASP A 558 2.71 -24.15 3.51
CA ASP A 558 2.86 -25.32 2.63
C ASP A 558 4.26 -25.98 2.75
N ALA A 559 5.13 -25.45 3.61
CA ALA A 559 6.53 -25.80 3.80
C ALA A 559 6.78 -27.14 4.49
N CYS A 560 5.74 -27.84 4.97
CA CYS A 560 5.90 -29.19 5.50
C CYS A 560 5.76 -30.28 4.42
N LEU A 561 5.51 -29.91 3.15
CA LEU A 561 5.49 -30.88 2.06
C LEU A 561 6.92 -31.21 1.63
N PRO A 562 7.39 -32.46 1.77
CA PRO A 562 8.60 -32.88 1.08
C PRO A 562 8.30 -32.84 -0.42
N HIS A 563 8.78 -31.79 -1.10
CA HIS A 563 8.89 -31.83 -2.55
C HIS A 563 9.86 -32.95 -2.89
N VAL A 564 9.32 -34.12 -3.27
CA VAL A 564 10.09 -35.20 -3.86
C VAL A 564 10.56 -34.71 -5.22
N VAL A 565 11.63 -33.93 -5.23
CA VAL A 565 12.38 -33.66 -6.45
C VAL A 565 13.05 -34.99 -6.80
N ASN A 566 12.67 -35.57 -7.93
CA ASN A 566 13.35 -36.74 -8.51
C ASN A 566 14.79 -36.32 -8.88
N VAL A 567 15.68 -36.26 -7.88
CA VAL A 567 17.11 -36.09 -8.09
C VAL A 567 17.72 -37.48 -8.12
N GLY A 568 18.28 -37.85 -9.27
CA GLY A 568 19.01 -39.09 -9.42
C GLY A 568 20.15 -39.16 -8.40
N GLN A 569 20.10 -40.15 -7.51
CA GLN A 569 21.21 -40.78 -6.76
C GLN A 569 22.27 -39.91 -6.03
N GLY A 570 22.09 -38.60 -5.87
CA GLY A 570 22.98 -37.74 -5.07
C GLY A 570 22.29 -37.23 -3.81
N ASN A 571 22.93 -37.39 -2.65
CA ASN A 571 22.53 -36.94 -1.30
C ASN A 571 21.43 -35.87 -1.26
N VAL A 572 20.24 -36.26 -0.79
CA VAL A 572 19.10 -35.38 -0.58
C VAL A 572 19.31 -34.60 0.72
N GLY A 573 19.90 -33.40 0.61
CA GLY A 573 19.88 -32.43 1.69
C GLY A 573 18.52 -31.73 1.74
N HIS A 574 17.71 -31.97 2.77
CA HIS A 574 16.48 -31.22 3.01
C HIS A 574 16.83 -29.80 3.51
N GLN A 575 16.83 -28.81 2.61
CA GLN A 575 16.92 -27.40 3.01
C GLN A 575 15.52 -26.89 3.40
N CYS A 576 15.20 -26.96 4.70
CA CYS A 576 14.08 -26.21 5.26
C CYS A 576 14.50 -24.74 5.40
N ASN A 577 14.15 -23.91 4.42
CA ASN A 577 14.44 -22.48 4.43
C ASN A 577 13.40 -21.72 5.27
N PHE A 578 13.36 -22.02 6.58
CA PHE A 578 12.52 -21.31 7.54
C PHE A 578 13.39 -20.37 8.37
N GLY A 579 13.09 -19.07 8.38
CA GLY A 579 13.75 -18.03 9.19
C GLY A 579 13.45 -18.13 10.70
N PHE A 580 13.47 -19.35 11.24
CA PHE A 580 13.07 -19.68 12.60
C PHE A 580 14.05 -19.13 13.65
N HIS A 581 15.35 -19.14 13.32
CA HIS A 581 16.41 -18.59 14.19
C HIS A 581 16.25 -17.07 14.41
N ASP A 582 15.86 -16.32 13.38
CA ASP A 582 15.68 -14.87 13.48
C ASP A 582 14.45 -14.49 14.31
N THR A 583 13.39 -15.30 14.22
CA THR A 583 12.13 -15.03 14.93
C THR A 583 12.25 -15.42 16.41
N ILE A 584 12.79 -16.60 16.72
CA ILE A 584 13.07 -17.00 18.12
C ILE A 584 14.19 -16.18 18.73
N GLY A 585 15.25 -15.83 17.99
CA GLY A 585 16.33 -14.98 18.49
C GLY A 585 15.82 -13.60 18.92
N LYS A 586 14.95 -12.98 18.12
CA LYS A 586 14.27 -11.73 18.49
C LYS A 586 13.27 -11.89 19.63
N MET A 587 12.67 -13.08 19.77
CA MET A 587 11.68 -13.36 20.81
C MET A 587 12.32 -13.64 22.18
N SER A 588 13.36 -14.47 22.22
CA SER A 588 14.19 -14.72 23.41
C SER A 588 14.78 -13.42 23.93
N THR A 589 15.36 -12.60 23.05
CA THR A 589 15.93 -11.30 23.46
C THR A 589 14.88 -10.32 23.99
N ASN A 590 13.67 -10.29 23.46
CA ASN A 590 12.61 -9.42 23.97
C ASN A 590 11.99 -9.92 25.28
N VAL A 591 11.82 -11.24 25.45
CA VAL A 591 11.31 -11.81 26.71
C VAL A 591 12.34 -11.68 27.82
N VAL A 592 13.61 -11.99 27.56
CA VAL A 592 14.71 -11.81 28.51
C VAL A 592 14.85 -10.34 28.90
N ARG A 593 14.83 -9.41 27.94
CA ARG A 593 14.93 -7.98 28.24
C ARG A 593 13.74 -7.45 29.07
N ASN A 594 12.53 -7.98 28.86
CA ASN A 594 11.36 -7.60 29.66
C ASN A 594 11.42 -8.20 31.08
N LEU A 595 11.90 -9.44 31.22
CA LEU A 595 12.11 -10.07 32.54
C LEU A 595 13.25 -9.39 33.32
N GLU A 596 14.34 -8.99 32.64
CA GLU A 596 15.42 -8.18 33.22
C GLU A 596 14.93 -6.80 33.66
N PHE A 597 14.07 -6.16 32.86
CA PHE A 597 13.46 -4.89 33.20
C PHE A 597 12.52 -5.02 34.42
N GLN A 598 11.77 -6.12 34.52
CA GLN A 598 10.92 -6.39 35.68
C GLN A 598 11.75 -6.66 36.94
N ALA A 599 12.81 -7.47 36.86
CA ALA A 599 13.74 -7.70 37.96
C ALA A 599 14.53 -6.44 38.35
N GLN A 600 14.60 -5.44 37.48
CA GLN A 600 15.16 -4.12 37.79
C GLN A 600 14.14 -3.25 38.53
N LEU A 601 12.88 -3.22 38.07
CA LEU A 601 11.78 -2.52 38.73
C LEU A 601 11.52 -3.04 40.14
N GLU A 602 11.55 -4.35 40.34
CA GLU A 602 11.42 -4.97 41.67
C GLU A 602 12.57 -4.55 42.60
N ARG A 603 13.81 -4.48 42.09
CA ARG A 603 14.96 -3.97 42.85
C ARG A 603 14.87 -2.48 43.18
N ASP A 604 14.28 -1.68 42.30
CA ASP A 604 14.13 -0.23 42.49
C ASP A 604 12.96 0.13 43.42
N VAL A 605 12.02 -0.79 43.66
CA VAL A 605 10.91 -0.62 44.63
C VAL A 605 11.29 -1.14 46.03
N GLU A 606 12.21 -2.10 46.12
CA GLU A 606 12.71 -2.63 47.40
C GLU A 606 13.85 -1.79 48.02
N GLY A 607 14.47 -0.88 47.27
CA GLY A 607 15.49 0.07 47.74
C GLY A 607 14.94 1.46 48.00
#